data_AF-A0A1G9JQI8-F1
#
_entry.id   AF-A0A1G9JQI8-F1
#
_cell.length_a   1.000
_cell.length_b   1.000
_cell.length_c   1.000
_cell.angle_alpha   90.00
_cell.angle_beta   90.00
_cell.angle_gamma   90.00
#
_symmetry.space_group_name_H-M   'P 1'
#
loop_
_entity.id
_entity.type
_entity.pdbx_description
1 polymer ?
#
loop_
_entity_poly.entity_id
_entity_poly.type
_entity_poly.pdbx_seq_one_letter_code
_entity_poly.pdbx_strand_id
1 'polypeptide(L)'
;MPQSRAATAPTRTRAQQIAIAILALLLIALLGFYTLVTGRITDGSARLNAGAGQASAGAQQLKDGAGKLATGAGQADAGAGKLSDGAAKIQAGVAGKLAPGAEKLEAGARKLATGAVKIQTDVNNKLAPGVYKVDDGAQKLAAGAVQLSAALTPTPSGTAPNNLADGATQLNAGAARLADGTGRLAAGAVQLKGYRGAGDNPEAGTGTAALAQALEKLLAAANDPIKQFVPLSAVKAQIAKITAGAQRLDAGASRLQAGTAQLNTGAGQLHAGTGKLTAGFATLAGKLNSRDPNSPGVVLGTELLAAGTAKIRVGMDGVPGDPEHPGLLKATARMTDGTSRLAGGTLALNTGIAGDPADPSNPGLLRGSTALANGASQLSAGNTKLASGSTLLSTGAGKLADGNARIAEGTGTLHSSAAAVSPSNMIKADVAVALGLVALLGLGAVGAFLALRNRRLVQETA
;
A
#
# COMPACT_ATOMS: atom_id res chain seq x y z
N MET A 1 -140.00 62.27 -46.21
CA MET A 1 -139.45 62.31 -44.83
C MET A 1 -139.79 60.98 -44.16
N PRO A 2 -138.92 60.31 -43.38
CA PRO A 2 -137.44 60.30 -43.34
C PRO A 2 -136.86 58.85 -43.43
N GLN A 3 -135.73 58.65 -44.13
CA GLN A 3 -134.36 58.40 -43.60
C GLN A 3 -134.17 57.17 -42.69
N SER A 4 -133.36 56.20 -43.11
CA SER A 4 -132.17 55.75 -42.35
C SER A 4 -131.31 54.77 -43.16
N ARG A 5 -130.01 55.05 -43.17
CA ARG A 5 -128.95 54.51 -44.03
C ARG A 5 -128.71 53.00 -43.82
N ALA A 6 -129.08 52.19 -44.81
CA ALA A 6 -128.38 50.93 -45.08
C ALA A 6 -127.10 51.28 -45.85
N ALA A 7 -125.98 51.41 -45.13
CA ALA A 7 -124.67 51.46 -45.76
C ALA A 7 -124.43 50.10 -46.44
N THR A 8 -124.72 50.04 -47.73
CA THR A 8 -124.30 48.94 -48.61
C THR A 8 -122.79 48.84 -48.50
N ALA A 9 -122.32 47.89 -47.68
CA ALA A 9 -120.94 47.46 -47.67
C ALA A 9 -120.58 47.14 -49.13
N PRO A 10 -119.49 47.70 -49.68
CA PRO A 10 -119.10 47.40 -51.05
C PRO A 10 -118.96 45.88 -51.14
N THR A 11 -119.79 45.23 -51.96
CA THR A 11 -119.62 43.82 -52.30
C THR A 11 -118.24 43.70 -52.91
N ARG A 12 -117.29 43.28 -52.07
CA ARG A 12 -115.93 42.99 -52.49
C ARG A 12 -116.04 42.05 -53.68
N THR A 13 -115.52 42.47 -54.83
CA THR A 13 -115.58 41.67 -56.04
C THR A 13 -114.93 40.30 -55.76
N ARG A 14 -115.32 39.21 -56.46
CA ARG A 14 -114.70 37.89 -56.25
C ARG A 14 -113.17 37.96 -56.30
N ALA A 15 -112.62 38.88 -57.10
CA ALA A 15 -111.19 39.19 -57.13
C ALA A 15 -110.63 39.75 -55.81
N GLN A 16 -111.34 40.65 -55.10
CA GLN A 16 -110.93 41.15 -53.78
C GLN A 16 -111.03 40.11 -52.67
N GLN A 17 -112.03 39.22 -52.67
CA GLN A 17 -112.12 38.13 -51.69
C GLN A 17 -111.01 37.08 -51.90
N ILE A 18 -110.68 36.76 -53.16
CA ILE A 18 -109.55 35.89 -53.51
C ILE A 18 -108.22 36.56 -53.11
N ALA A 19 -108.04 37.85 -53.36
CA ALA A 19 -106.84 38.59 -52.96
C ALA A 19 -106.66 38.59 -51.43
N ILE A 20 -107.73 38.79 -50.65
CA ILE A 20 -107.69 38.72 -49.18
C ILE A 20 -107.39 37.31 -48.69
N ALA A 21 -107.98 36.27 -49.31
CA ALA A 21 -107.69 34.88 -48.96
C ALA A 21 -106.23 34.47 -49.26
N ILE A 22 -105.69 34.91 -50.40
CA ILE A 22 -104.27 34.73 -50.76
C ILE A 22 -103.37 35.48 -49.79
N LEU A 23 -103.70 36.73 -49.44
CA LEU A 23 -102.97 37.52 -48.44
C LEU A 23 -103.02 36.87 -47.04
N ALA A 24 -104.18 36.34 -46.63
CA ALA A 24 -104.33 35.65 -45.36
C ALA A 24 -103.53 34.33 -45.32
N LEU A 25 -103.55 33.55 -46.40
CA LEU A 25 -102.73 32.34 -46.53
C LEU A 25 -101.24 32.67 -46.59
N LEU A 26 -100.84 33.73 -47.29
CA LEU A 26 -99.47 34.24 -47.28
C LEU A 26 -99.05 34.70 -45.88
N LEU A 27 -99.93 35.40 -45.15
CA LEU A 27 -99.68 35.81 -43.77
C LEU A 27 -99.54 34.61 -42.84
N ILE A 28 -100.40 33.59 -42.97
CA ILE A 28 -100.32 32.36 -42.18
C ILE A 28 -99.04 31.58 -42.53
N ALA A 29 -98.70 31.47 -43.81
CA ALA A 29 -97.46 30.82 -44.27
C ALA A 29 -96.21 31.59 -43.80
N LEU A 30 -96.25 32.92 -43.85
CA LEU A 30 -95.19 33.80 -43.35
C LEU A 30 -95.06 33.67 -41.82
N LEU A 31 -96.17 33.59 -41.09
CA LEU A 31 -96.18 33.41 -39.64
C LEU A 31 -95.71 32.01 -39.23
N GLY A 32 -96.11 30.97 -39.97
CA GLY A 32 -95.64 29.60 -39.82
C GLY A 32 -94.15 29.47 -40.11
N PHE A 33 -93.68 30.09 -41.19
CA PHE A 33 -92.26 30.19 -41.52
C PHE A 33 -91.50 30.97 -40.45
N TYR A 34 -92.03 32.09 -39.98
CA TYR A 34 -91.42 32.92 -38.95
C TYR A 34 -91.31 32.21 -37.60
N THR A 35 -92.38 31.55 -37.14
CA THR A 35 -92.39 30.73 -35.90
C THR A 35 -91.44 29.55 -36.00
N LEU A 36 -91.38 28.90 -37.16
CA LEU A 36 -90.44 27.81 -37.40
C LEU A 36 -88.99 28.32 -37.37
N VAL A 37 -88.70 29.44 -38.04
CA VAL A 37 -87.36 30.03 -38.08
C VAL A 37 -86.93 30.55 -36.70
N THR A 38 -87.80 31.26 -35.99
CA THR A 38 -87.52 31.73 -34.62
C THR A 38 -87.36 30.57 -33.64
N GLY A 39 -88.19 29.53 -33.72
CA GLY A 39 -88.02 28.31 -32.91
C GLY A 39 -86.68 27.62 -33.16
N ARG A 40 -86.27 27.47 -34.44
CA ARG A 40 -84.96 26.92 -34.82
C ARG A 40 -83.79 27.77 -34.34
N ILE A 41 -83.92 29.10 -34.40
CA ILE A 41 -82.90 30.04 -33.90
C ILE A 41 -82.80 29.95 -32.37
N THR A 42 -83.92 29.92 -31.66
CA THR A 42 -83.98 29.83 -30.20
C THR A 42 -83.35 28.54 -29.69
N ASP A 43 -83.69 27.38 -30.28
CA ASP A 43 -83.09 26.08 -29.95
C ASP A 43 -81.60 26.02 -30.31
N GLY A 44 -81.24 26.51 -31.51
CA GLY A 44 -79.86 26.58 -31.95
C GLY A 44 -79.00 27.43 -31.00
N SER A 45 -79.53 28.57 -30.57
CA SER A 45 -78.88 29.49 -29.63
C SER A 45 -78.72 28.87 -28.24
N ALA A 46 -79.75 28.16 -27.75
CA ALA A 46 -79.68 27.46 -26.47
C ALA A 46 -78.65 26.33 -26.49
N ARG A 47 -78.60 25.53 -27.56
CA ARG A 47 -77.60 24.47 -27.74
C ARG A 47 -76.18 25.04 -27.83
N LEU A 48 -76.01 26.14 -28.56
CA LEU A 48 -74.72 26.82 -28.68
C LEU A 48 -74.27 27.40 -27.33
N ASN A 49 -75.18 28.01 -26.57
CA ASN A 49 -74.89 28.51 -25.23
C ASN A 49 -74.44 27.37 -24.29
N ALA A 50 -75.19 26.27 -24.25
CA ALA A 50 -74.83 25.10 -23.45
C ALA A 50 -73.46 24.52 -23.86
N GLY A 51 -73.20 24.39 -25.16
CA GLY A 51 -71.91 23.94 -25.68
C GLY A 51 -70.76 24.90 -25.34
N ALA A 52 -70.99 26.22 -25.43
CA ALA A 52 -70.03 27.24 -25.03
C ALA A 52 -69.75 27.20 -23.52
N GLY A 53 -70.77 26.98 -22.70
CA GLY A 53 -70.62 26.76 -21.26
C GLY A 53 -69.78 25.53 -20.93
N GLN A 54 -70.06 24.38 -21.58
CA GLN A 54 -69.26 23.16 -21.42
C GLN A 54 -67.80 23.37 -21.84
N ALA A 55 -67.58 24.01 -22.99
CA ALA A 55 -66.24 24.29 -23.47
C ALA A 55 -65.48 25.29 -22.57
N SER A 56 -66.18 26.27 -21.98
CA SER A 56 -65.61 27.17 -20.98
C SER A 56 -65.19 26.41 -19.71
N ALA A 57 -66.04 25.52 -19.21
CA ALA A 57 -65.70 24.67 -18.06
C ALA A 57 -64.49 23.76 -18.33
N GLY A 58 -64.43 23.13 -19.51
CA GLY A 58 -63.28 22.33 -19.93
C GLY A 58 -62.00 23.17 -20.05
N ALA A 59 -62.10 24.40 -20.54
CA ALA A 59 -60.97 25.32 -20.60
C ALA A 59 -60.49 25.74 -19.20
N GLN A 60 -61.38 25.93 -18.22
CA GLN A 60 -60.96 26.17 -16.83
C GLN A 60 -60.29 24.94 -16.20
N GLN A 61 -60.80 23.73 -16.44
CA GLN A 61 -60.14 22.52 -15.97
C GLN A 61 -58.72 22.38 -16.55
N LEU A 62 -58.54 22.69 -17.84
CA LEU A 62 -57.23 22.72 -18.47
C LEU A 62 -56.32 23.78 -17.86
N LYS A 63 -56.86 24.98 -17.58
CA LYS A 63 -56.12 26.06 -16.90
C LYS A 63 -55.60 25.63 -15.54
N ASP A 64 -56.44 24.99 -14.73
CA ASP A 64 -56.09 24.50 -13.40
C ASP A 64 -55.07 23.37 -13.45
N GLY A 65 -55.26 22.41 -14.38
CA GLY A 65 -54.31 21.33 -14.62
C GLY A 65 -52.94 21.86 -15.03
N ALA A 66 -52.91 22.83 -15.94
CA ALA A 66 -51.68 23.51 -16.35
C ALA A 66 -51.05 24.34 -15.20
N GLY A 67 -51.86 24.94 -14.32
CA GLY A 67 -51.35 25.58 -13.11
C GLY A 67 -50.64 24.59 -12.18
N LYS A 68 -51.28 23.44 -11.90
CA LYS A 68 -50.70 22.37 -11.06
C LYS A 68 -49.41 21.82 -11.66
N LEU A 69 -49.38 21.59 -12.97
CA LEU A 69 -48.18 21.13 -13.67
C LEU A 69 -47.04 22.16 -13.59
N ALA A 70 -47.34 23.46 -13.70
CA ALA A 70 -46.34 24.51 -13.54
C ALA A 70 -45.73 24.52 -12.13
N THR A 71 -46.58 24.39 -11.10
CA THR A 71 -46.12 24.28 -9.70
C THR A 71 -45.25 23.03 -9.49
N GLY A 72 -45.69 21.88 -9.99
CA GLY A 72 -44.93 20.62 -9.89
C GLY A 72 -43.58 20.71 -10.60
N ALA A 73 -43.53 21.32 -11.79
CA ALA A 73 -42.28 21.57 -12.52
C ALA A 73 -41.34 22.50 -11.73
N GLY A 74 -41.86 23.55 -11.08
CA GLY A 74 -41.06 24.42 -10.21
C GLY A 74 -40.50 23.70 -8.97
N GLN A 75 -41.26 22.79 -8.37
CA GLN A 75 -40.76 21.97 -7.26
C GLN A 75 -39.65 21.01 -7.71
N ALA A 76 -39.82 20.38 -8.87
CA ALA A 76 -38.82 19.49 -9.44
C ALA A 76 -37.55 20.25 -9.85
N ASP A 77 -37.67 21.48 -10.36
CA ASP A 77 -36.55 22.38 -10.67
C ASP A 77 -35.73 22.70 -9.41
N ALA A 78 -36.40 23.11 -8.32
CA ALA A 78 -35.74 23.36 -7.04
C ALA A 78 -35.03 22.10 -6.49
N GLY A 79 -35.63 20.92 -6.68
CA GLY A 79 -35.00 19.63 -6.35
C GLY A 79 -33.74 19.35 -7.19
N ALA A 80 -33.81 19.60 -8.50
CA ALA A 80 -32.69 19.45 -9.42
C ALA A 80 -31.54 20.42 -9.09
N GLY A 81 -31.85 21.67 -8.71
CA GLY A 81 -30.86 22.64 -8.24
C GLY A 81 -30.12 22.14 -6.99
N LYS A 82 -30.84 21.64 -5.99
CA LYS A 82 -30.22 21.04 -4.78
C LYS A 82 -29.32 19.84 -5.10
N LEU A 83 -29.72 18.99 -6.04
CA LEU A 83 -28.91 17.86 -6.49
C LEU A 83 -27.62 18.34 -7.18
N SER A 84 -27.71 19.35 -8.04
CA SER A 84 -26.56 19.97 -8.71
C SER A 84 -25.56 20.54 -7.70
N ASP A 85 -26.03 21.31 -6.72
CA ASP A 85 -25.20 21.87 -5.65
C ASP A 85 -24.52 20.79 -4.80
N GLY A 86 -25.27 19.71 -4.48
CA GLY A 86 -24.74 18.55 -3.77
C GLY A 86 -23.62 17.86 -4.54
N ALA A 87 -23.83 17.62 -5.84
CA ALA A 87 -22.84 17.01 -6.72
C ALA A 87 -21.58 17.88 -6.86
N ALA A 88 -21.73 19.21 -6.97
CA ALA A 88 -20.61 20.15 -7.01
C ALA A 88 -19.80 20.14 -5.70
N LYS A 89 -20.45 20.05 -4.54
CA LYS A 89 -19.76 19.91 -3.24
C LYS A 89 -18.97 18.61 -3.14
N ILE A 90 -19.53 17.50 -3.63
CA ILE A 90 -18.81 16.22 -3.70
C ILE A 90 -17.59 16.37 -4.59
N GLN A 91 -17.76 16.91 -5.80
CA GLN A 91 -16.67 17.11 -6.76
C GLN A 91 -15.53 17.96 -6.16
N ALA A 92 -15.86 19.06 -5.48
CA ALA A 92 -14.88 19.91 -4.81
C ALA A 92 -14.16 19.19 -3.65
N GLY A 93 -14.89 18.39 -2.86
CA GLY A 93 -14.30 17.59 -1.79
C GLY A 93 -13.36 16.50 -2.32
N VAL A 94 -13.74 15.85 -3.41
CA VAL A 94 -12.93 14.81 -4.05
C VAL A 94 -11.68 15.43 -4.68
N ALA A 95 -11.81 16.50 -5.44
CA ALA A 95 -10.70 17.16 -6.12
C ALA A 95 -9.74 17.86 -5.14
N GLY A 96 -10.27 18.54 -4.12
CA GLY A 96 -9.48 19.37 -3.22
C GLY A 96 -8.89 18.63 -2.02
N LYS A 97 -9.43 17.46 -1.66
CA LYS A 97 -9.01 16.72 -0.45
C LYS A 97 -8.69 15.27 -0.72
N LEU A 98 -9.64 14.52 -1.28
CA LEU A 98 -9.51 13.07 -1.40
C LEU A 98 -8.41 12.68 -2.41
N ALA A 99 -8.40 13.28 -3.61
CA ALA A 99 -7.40 12.98 -4.64
C ALA A 99 -5.98 13.34 -4.18
N PRO A 100 -5.68 14.56 -3.69
CA PRO A 100 -4.34 14.88 -3.16
C PRO A 100 -3.94 14.01 -1.96
N GLY A 101 -4.90 13.60 -1.13
CA GLY A 101 -4.68 12.68 -0.02
C GLY A 101 -4.29 11.29 -0.49
N ALA A 102 -4.99 10.75 -1.49
CA ALA A 102 -4.70 9.47 -2.09
C ALA A 102 -3.33 9.45 -2.78
N GLU A 103 -2.97 10.50 -3.52
CA GLU A 103 -1.64 10.65 -4.13
C GLU A 103 -0.51 10.65 -3.09
N LYS A 104 -0.69 11.39 -1.98
CA LYS A 104 0.27 11.41 -0.88
C LYS A 104 0.41 10.04 -0.22
N LEU A 105 -0.71 9.35 0.00
CA LEU A 105 -0.73 8.01 0.57
C LEU A 105 -0.01 7.00 -0.35
N GLU A 106 -0.29 7.05 -1.66
CA GLU A 106 0.38 6.22 -2.66
C GLU A 106 1.88 6.47 -2.71
N ALA A 107 2.31 7.73 -2.70
CA ALA A 107 3.73 8.09 -2.63
C ALA A 107 4.39 7.59 -1.32
N GLY A 108 3.68 7.69 -0.19
CA GLY A 108 4.13 7.14 1.09
C GLY A 108 4.26 5.62 1.07
N ALA A 109 3.26 4.92 0.53
CA ALA A 109 3.26 3.47 0.37
C ALA A 109 4.42 2.99 -0.54
N ARG A 110 4.67 3.70 -1.66
CA ARG A 110 5.84 3.43 -2.52
C ARG A 110 7.17 3.60 -1.79
N LYS A 111 7.33 4.68 -1.03
CA LYS A 111 8.55 4.89 -0.21
C LYS A 111 8.73 3.77 0.82
N LEU A 112 7.65 3.37 1.49
CA LEU A 112 7.67 2.28 2.46
C LEU A 112 8.04 0.94 1.79
N ALA A 113 7.49 0.64 0.62
CA ALA A 113 7.83 -0.55 -0.15
C ALA A 113 9.31 -0.58 -0.55
N THR A 114 9.86 0.53 -1.05
CA THR A 114 11.30 0.64 -1.35
C THR A 114 12.15 0.43 -0.09
N GLY A 115 11.74 1.00 1.05
CA GLY A 115 12.41 0.79 2.33
C GLY A 115 12.38 -0.67 2.79
N ALA A 116 11.24 -1.34 2.64
CA ALA A 116 11.08 -2.75 2.98
C ALA A 116 11.98 -3.66 2.12
N VAL A 117 12.03 -3.43 0.81
CA VAL A 117 12.93 -4.14 -0.12
C VAL A 117 14.39 -3.93 0.28
N LYS A 118 14.77 -2.70 0.65
CA LYS A 118 16.14 -2.40 1.11
C LYS A 118 16.47 -3.17 2.38
N ILE A 119 15.58 -3.19 3.37
CA ILE A 119 15.78 -3.95 4.62
C ILE A 119 15.94 -5.43 4.32
N GLN A 120 15.05 -6.02 3.51
CA GLN A 120 15.13 -7.42 3.12
C GLN A 120 16.47 -7.73 2.41
N THR A 121 16.90 -6.85 1.52
CA THR A 121 18.18 -6.97 0.80
C THR A 121 19.38 -6.91 1.76
N ASP A 122 19.40 -5.93 2.68
CA ASP A 122 20.48 -5.79 3.65
C ASP A 122 20.52 -6.99 4.62
N VAL A 123 19.37 -7.53 5.02
CA VAL A 123 19.30 -8.74 5.85
C VAL A 123 19.85 -9.96 5.09
N ASN A 124 19.38 -10.21 3.87
CA ASN A 124 19.77 -11.37 3.08
C ASN A 124 21.25 -11.34 2.66
N ASN A 125 21.77 -10.16 2.31
CA ASN A 125 23.07 -10.04 1.66
C ASN A 125 24.19 -9.60 2.60
N LYS A 126 23.87 -9.06 3.77
CA LYS A 126 24.88 -8.56 4.73
C LYS A 126 24.75 -9.22 6.09
N LEU A 127 23.60 -9.05 6.75
CA LEU A 127 23.43 -9.50 8.12
C LEU A 127 23.50 -11.03 8.21
N ALA A 128 22.70 -11.74 7.40
CA ALA A 128 22.65 -13.20 7.47
C ALA A 128 23.99 -13.87 7.17
N PRO A 129 24.67 -13.57 6.05
CA PRO A 129 26.01 -14.09 5.79
C PRO A 129 27.02 -13.76 6.90
N GLY A 130 26.90 -12.57 7.51
CA GLY A 130 27.73 -12.16 8.65
C GLY A 130 27.53 -13.06 9.87
N VAL A 131 26.27 -13.33 10.25
CA VAL A 131 25.92 -14.23 11.36
C VAL A 131 26.47 -15.63 11.11
N TYR A 132 26.28 -16.19 9.91
CA TYR A 132 26.81 -17.52 9.57
C TYR A 132 28.34 -17.59 9.61
N LYS A 133 29.04 -16.54 9.17
CA LYS A 133 30.51 -16.47 9.24
C LYS A 133 31.03 -16.40 10.67
N VAL A 134 30.36 -15.64 11.54
CA VAL A 134 30.75 -15.56 12.96
C VAL A 134 30.49 -16.88 13.66
N ASP A 135 29.38 -17.55 13.36
CA ASP A 135 29.08 -18.89 13.87
C ASP A 135 30.14 -19.92 13.44
N ASP A 136 30.44 -20.02 12.14
CA ASP A 136 31.50 -20.90 11.61
C ASP A 136 32.88 -20.59 12.21
N GLY A 137 33.22 -19.31 12.34
CA GLY A 137 34.47 -18.87 12.98
C GLY A 137 34.54 -19.25 14.46
N ALA A 138 33.44 -19.11 15.20
CA ALA A 138 33.35 -19.51 16.59
C ALA A 138 33.52 -21.02 16.76
N GLN A 139 32.89 -21.83 15.90
CA GLN A 139 33.04 -23.29 15.91
C GLN A 139 34.48 -23.72 15.59
N LYS A 140 35.11 -23.12 14.58
CA LYS A 140 36.51 -23.39 14.23
C LYS A 140 37.47 -23.00 15.36
N LEU A 141 37.25 -21.86 15.98
CA LEU A 141 38.06 -21.40 17.11
C LEU A 141 37.88 -22.33 18.33
N ALA A 142 36.66 -22.78 18.60
CA ALA A 142 36.39 -23.76 19.65
C ALA A 142 37.14 -25.08 19.40
N ALA A 143 37.04 -25.62 18.18
CA ALA A 143 37.76 -26.84 17.80
C ALA A 143 39.28 -26.68 17.95
N GLY A 144 39.85 -25.56 17.49
CA GLY A 144 41.28 -25.26 17.64
C GLY A 144 41.72 -25.10 19.10
N ALA A 145 40.90 -24.45 19.93
CA ALA A 145 41.18 -24.29 21.35
C ALA A 145 41.18 -25.64 22.09
N VAL A 146 40.26 -26.54 21.76
CA VAL A 146 40.22 -27.91 22.30
C VAL A 146 41.45 -28.71 21.86
N GLN A 147 41.85 -28.63 20.59
CA GLN A 147 43.04 -29.31 20.09
C GLN A 147 44.33 -28.82 20.76
N LEU A 148 44.50 -27.50 20.88
CA LEU A 148 45.67 -26.92 21.56
C LEU A 148 45.70 -27.29 23.05
N SER A 149 44.55 -27.25 23.71
CA SER A 149 44.41 -27.70 25.10
C SER A 149 44.85 -29.17 25.29
N ALA A 150 44.40 -30.05 24.40
CA ALA A 150 44.77 -31.46 24.42
C ALA A 150 46.29 -31.66 24.21
N ALA A 151 46.91 -30.88 23.31
CA ALA A 151 48.34 -30.94 23.05
C ALA A 151 49.21 -30.42 24.22
N LEU A 152 48.65 -29.57 25.10
CA LEU A 152 49.35 -28.97 26.25
C LEU A 152 49.05 -29.66 27.58
N THR A 153 48.13 -30.62 27.61
CA THR A 153 47.76 -31.34 28.83
C THR A 153 48.54 -32.65 28.90
N PRO A 154 49.36 -32.88 29.94
CA PRO A 154 50.12 -34.13 30.07
C PRO A 154 49.20 -35.35 30.09
N THR A 155 49.62 -36.44 29.44
CA THR A 155 48.90 -37.71 29.51
C THR A 155 49.50 -38.64 30.57
N PRO A 156 48.74 -39.60 31.13
CA PRO A 156 49.28 -40.56 32.09
C PRO A 156 50.47 -41.38 31.56
N SER A 157 50.48 -41.66 30.25
CA SER A 157 51.58 -42.38 29.60
C SER A 157 52.83 -41.53 29.40
N GLY A 158 52.68 -40.20 29.34
CA GLY A 158 53.76 -39.28 29.03
C GLY A 158 54.35 -39.45 27.63
N THR A 159 53.70 -40.19 26.73
CA THR A 159 54.22 -40.55 25.39
C THR A 159 53.21 -40.35 24.27
N ALA A 160 52.18 -39.53 24.46
CA ALA A 160 51.17 -39.34 23.43
C ALA A 160 51.78 -38.62 22.20
N PRO A 161 51.54 -39.11 20.97
CA PRO A 161 52.00 -38.45 19.76
C PRO A 161 51.35 -37.06 19.64
N ASN A 162 52.15 -36.07 19.21
CA ASN A 162 51.74 -34.66 19.09
C ASN A 162 51.35 -33.97 20.42
N ASN A 163 51.67 -34.57 21.57
CA ASN A 163 51.51 -33.92 22.86
C ASN A 163 52.81 -33.21 23.26
N LEU A 164 52.77 -31.88 23.31
CA LEU A 164 53.92 -31.03 23.60
C LEU A 164 54.34 -31.15 25.06
N ALA A 165 53.38 -31.28 25.98
CA ALA A 165 53.66 -31.41 27.41
C ALA A 165 54.38 -32.73 27.75
N ASP A 166 53.95 -33.82 27.12
CA ASP A 166 54.59 -35.13 27.20
C ASP A 166 56.02 -35.09 26.63
N GLY A 167 56.20 -34.49 25.44
CA GLY A 167 57.53 -34.32 24.84
C GLY A 167 58.49 -33.49 25.70
N ALA A 168 58.01 -32.40 26.30
CA ALA A 168 58.81 -31.60 27.24
C ALA A 168 59.18 -32.38 28.51
N THR A 169 58.24 -33.18 29.03
CA THR A 169 58.47 -34.06 30.19
C THR A 169 59.53 -35.11 29.90
N GLN A 170 59.47 -35.76 28.73
CA GLN A 170 60.47 -36.74 28.29
C GLN A 170 61.85 -36.11 28.12
N LEU A 171 61.93 -34.93 27.48
CA LEU A 171 63.19 -34.23 27.27
C LEU A 171 63.83 -33.80 28.61
N ASN A 172 63.00 -33.33 29.55
CA ASN A 172 63.43 -32.98 30.90
C ASN A 172 64.01 -34.20 31.65
N ALA A 173 63.34 -35.35 31.56
CA ALA A 173 63.82 -36.61 32.13
C ALA A 173 65.11 -37.10 31.45
N GLY A 174 65.22 -36.97 30.13
CA GLY A 174 66.43 -37.28 29.37
C GLY A 174 67.62 -36.40 29.76
N ALA A 175 67.39 -35.09 29.94
CA ALA A 175 68.41 -34.15 30.39
C ALA A 175 68.89 -34.46 31.82
N ALA A 176 67.98 -34.84 32.73
CA ALA A 176 68.33 -35.28 34.08
C ALA A 176 69.21 -36.55 34.04
N ARG A 177 68.85 -37.53 33.21
CA ARG A 177 69.63 -38.77 33.02
C ARG A 177 71.01 -38.49 32.41
N LEU A 178 71.10 -37.55 31.47
CA LEU A 178 72.38 -37.11 30.90
C LEU A 178 73.25 -36.44 31.96
N ALA A 179 72.68 -35.54 32.78
CA ALA A 179 73.40 -34.92 33.89
C ALA A 179 73.96 -35.96 34.86
N ASP A 180 73.14 -36.93 35.31
CA ASP A 180 73.58 -38.04 36.16
C ASP A 180 74.72 -38.85 35.53
N GLY A 181 74.56 -39.27 34.28
CA GLY A 181 75.58 -40.05 33.56
C GLY A 181 76.90 -39.29 33.42
N THR A 182 76.86 -37.98 33.17
CA THR A 182 78.05 -37.14 33.06
C THR A 182 78.71 -36.88 34.41
N GLY A 183 77.93 -36.77 35.49
CA GLY A 183 78.44 -36.72 36.86
C GLY A 183 79.20 -38.00 37.22
N ARG A 184 78.66 -39.17 36.86
CA ARG A 184 79.32 -40.47 37.04
C ARG A 184 80.61 -40.58 36.22
N LEU A 185 80.60 -40.12 34.97
CA LEU A 185 81.80 -40.11 34.12
C LEU A 185 82.88 -39.16 34.66
N ALA A 186 82.49 -37.98 35.15
CA ALA A 186 83.39 -37.04 35.80
C ALA A 186 84.04 -37.64 37.04
N ALA A 187 83.26 -38.33 37.89
CA ALA A 187 83.78 -39.04 39.06
C ALA A 187 84.79 -40.12 38.67
N GLY A 188 84.51 -40.89 37.61
CA GLY A 188 85.46 -41.87 37.06
C GLY A 188 86.74 -41.23 36.52
N ALA A 189 86.64 -40.08 35.86
CA ALA A 189 87.82 -39.33 35.39
C ALA A 189 88.69 -38.83 36.56
N VAL A 190 88.07 -38.38 37.66
CA VAL A 190 88.78 -38.00 38.90
C VAL A 190 89.47 -39.21 39.52
N GLN A 191 88.79 -40.36 39.59
CA GLN A 191 89.38 -41.61 40.09
C GLN A 191 90.57 -42.07 39.23
N LEU A 192 90.47 -41.98 37.90
CA LEU A 192 91.55 -42.34 36.98
C LEU A 192 92.77 -41.44 37.16
N LYS A 193 92.55 -40.13 37.31
CA LYS A 193 93.62 -39.16 37.61
C LYS A 193 94.29 -39.49 38.95
N GLY A 194 93.49 -39.76 39.97
CA GLY A 194 93.93 -40.07 41.32
C GLY A 194 94.72 -38.93 41.96
N TYR A 195 95.52 -39.26 42.97
CA TYR A 195 96.36 -38.30 43.69
C TYR A 195 97.76 -38.89 43.92
N ARG A 196 98.77 -38.03 43.99
CA ARG A 196 100.13 -38.44 44.40
C ARG A 196 100.14 -38.84 45.86
N GLY A 197 100.93 -39.85 46.22
CA GLY A 197 101.03 -40.27 47.61
C GLY A 197 101.90 -39.32 48.44
N ALA A 198 101.56 -39.19 49.72
CA ALA A 198 102.21 -38.30 50.66
C ALA A 198 103.68 -38.74 50.94
N GLY A 199 104.54 -37.77 51.27
CA GLY A 199 105.95 -38.04 51.61
C GLY A 199 106.74 -38.68 50.47
N ASP A 200 106.42 -38.31 49.24
CA ASP A 200 106.90 -38.93 48.01
C ASP A 200 106.58 -40.42 47.84
N ASN A 201 105.82 -41.07 48.71
CA ASN A 201 105.55 -42.50 48.61
C ASN A 201 104.44 -42.81 47.58
N PRO A 202 104.74 -43.39 46.40
CA PRO A 202 103.73 -43.65 45.38
C PRO A 202 102.68 -44.69 45.80
N GLU A 203 103.00 -45.60 46.72
CA GLU A 203 102.04 -46.60 47.24
C GLU A 203 100.91 -45.98 48.07
N ALA A 204 101.13 -44.76 48.58
CA ALA A 204 100.12 -44.00 49.30
C ALA A 204 99.21 -43.17 48.36
N GLY A 205 99.47 -43.18 47.04
CA GLY A 205 98.71 -42.47 46.03
C GLY A 205 97.79 -43.38 45.22
N THR A 206 97.02 -42.80 44.29
CA THR A 206 96.15 -43.53 43.37
C THR A 206 96.27 -43.02 41.93
N GLY A 207 95.78 -43.82 40.97
CA GLY A 207 95.60 -43.43 39.58
C GLY A 207 96.89 -43.10 38.83
N THR A 208 96.77 -42.28 37.79
CA THR A 208 97.91 -41.87 36.95
C THR A 208 98.92 -41.02 37.70
N ALA A 209 98.48 -40.25 38.69
CA ALA A 209 99.35 -39.41 39.51
C ALA A 209 100.35 -40.26 40.34
N ALA A 210 99.88 -41.34 40.99
CA ALA A 210 100.74 -42.26 41.72
C ALA A 210 101.67 -43.07 40.82
N LEU A 211 101.16 -43.53 39.67
CA LEU A 211 101.97 -44.22 38.66
C LEU A 211 103.09 -43.32 38.14
N ALA A 212 102.79 -42.05 37.82
CA ALA A 212 103.78 -41.08 37.39
C ALA A 212 104.85 -40.85 38.47
N GLN A 213 104.44 -40.69 39.73
CA GLN A 213 105.36 -40.54 40.87
C GLN A 213 106.27 -41.78 41.08
N ALA A 214 105.72 -43.00 40.92
CA ALA A 214 106.50 -44.24 41.02
C ALA A 214 107.58 -44.33 39.93
N LEU A 215 107.22 -43.97 38.69
CA LEU A 215 108.13 -44.01 37.55
C LEU A 215 109.20 -42.91 37.63
N GLU A 216 108.86 -41.72 38.12
CA GLU A 216 109.81 -40.64 38.40
C GLU A 216 110.85 -41.08 39.44
N LYS A 217 110.42 -41.73 40.54
CA LYS A 217 111.33 -42.30 41.54
C LYS A 217 112.22 -43.39 40.98
N LEU A 218 111.66 -44.31 40.19
CA LEU A 218 112.42 -45.39 39.57
C LEU A 218 113.46 -44.84 38.58
N LEU A 219 113.12 -43.81 37.81
CA LEU A 219 114.05 -43.13 36.91
C LEU A 219 115.17 -42.41 37.68
N ALA A 220 114.83 -41.73 38.79
CA ALA A 220 115.81 -41.09 39.67
C ALA A 220 116.79 -42.11 40.27
N ALA A 221 116.27 -43.23 40.79
CA ALA A 221 117.08 -44.33 41.32
C ALA A 221 117.96 -44.99 40.24
N ALA A 222 117.48 -45.08 39.00
CA ALA A 222 118.26 -45.60 37.88
C ALA A 222 119.38 -44.63 37.44
N ASN A 223 119.26 -43.34 37.73
CA ASN A 223 120.25 -42.30 37.39
C ASN A 223 121.30 -42.05 38.49
N ASP A 224 121.25 -42.77 39.61
CA ASP A 224 122.23 -42.69 40.69
C ASP A 224 123.62 -43.21 40.22
N PRO A 225 124.68 -42.39 40.27
CA PRO A 225 126.01 -42.74 39.77
C PRO A 225 126.71 -43.86 40.57
N ILE A 226 126.26 -44.19 41.78
CA ILE A 226 126.96 -45.13 42.68
C ILE A 226 126.67 -46.62 42.34
N LYS A 227 125.69 -46.94 41.47
CA LYS A 227 125.25 -48.34 41.19
C LYS A 227 125.50 -48.82 39.75
N GLN A 228 126.72 -48.63 39.24
CA GLN A 228 127.13 -48.79 37.82
C GLN A 228 127.24 -50.23 37.23
N PHE A 229 126.45 -51.22 37.66
CA PHE A 229 126.67 -52.64 37.25
C PHE A 229 125.59 -53.31 36.37
N VAL A 230 124.66 -52.58 35.76
CA VAL A 230 123.64 -53.19 34.86
C VAL A 230 123.47 -52.33 33.59
N PRO A 231 123.29 -52.93 32.38
CA PRO A 231 122.93 -52.19 31.17
C PRO A 231 121.50 -51.64 31.27
N LEU A 232 121.35 -50.55 32.02
CA LEU A 232 120.06 -49.92 32.34
C LEU A 232 119.54 -48.99 31.25
N SER A 233 120.27 -48.78 30.14
CA SER A 233 119.88 -47.82 29.10
C SER A 233 118.53 -48.15 28.44
N ALA A 234 118.29 -49.42 28.11
CA ALA A 234 117.02 -49.88 27.55
C ALA A 234 115.87 -49.79 28.57
N VAL A 235 116.13 -50.13 29.85
CA VAL A 235 115.15 -50.04 30.94
C VAL A 235 114.78 -48.59 31.24
N LYS A 236 115.75 -47.68 31.29
CA LYS A 236 115.54 -46.22 31.41
C LYS A 236 114.71 -45.67 30.27
N ALA A 237 114.99 -46.09 29.02
CA ALA A 237 114.22 -45.67 27.86
C ALA A 237 112.76 -46.18 27.91
N GLN A 238 112.53 -47.40 28.38
CA GLN A 238 111.16 -47.92 28.57
C GLN A 238 110.44 -47.22 29.73
N ILE A 239 111.10 -46.98 30.87
CA ILE A 239 110.54 -46.19 31.97
C ILE A 239 110.15 -44.80 31.50
N ALA A 240 111.03 -44.10 30.77
CA ALA A 240 110.71 -42.78 30.20
C ALA A 240 109.50 -42.81 29.26
N LYS A 241 109.36 -43.87 28.43
CA LYS A 241 108.18 -44.07 27.57
C LYS A 241 106.90 -44.32 28.38
N ILE A 242 106.97 -45.11 29.46
CA ILE A 242 105.83 -45.36 30.35
C ILE A 242 105.46 -44.09 31.12
N THR A 243 106.44 -43.31 31.60
CA THR A 243 106.21 -42.00 32.25
C THR A 243 105.53 -41.02 31.30
N ALA A 244 106.02 -40.91 30.06
CA ALA A 244 105.38 -40.11 29.03
C ALA A 244 103.96 -40.61 28.73
N GLY A 245 103.73 -41.93 28.75
CA GLY A 245 102.41 -42.54 28.66
C GLY A 245 101.47 -42.17 29.82
N ALA A 246 101.97 -42.22 31.06
CA ALA A 246 101.23 -41.84 32.27
C ALA A 246 100.88 -40.35 32.28
N GLN A 247 101.81 -39.48 31.88
CA GLN A 247 101.57 -38.04 31.72
C GLN A 247 100.53 -37.76 30.63
N ARG A 248 100.59 -38.48 29.50
CA ARG A 248 99.58 -38.38 28.44
C ARG A 248 98.20 -38.85 28.92
N LEU A 249 98.14 -39.90 29.74
CA LEU A 249 96.90 -40.40 30.32
C LEU A 249 96.32 -39.41 31.34
N ASP A 250 97.16 -38.80 32.18
CA ASP A 250 96.75 -37.73 33.12
C ASP A 250 96.21 -36.50 32.41
N ALA A 251 96.90 -36.06 31.34
CA ALA A 251 96.42 -34.99 30.48
C ALA A 251 95.08 -35.37 29.79
N GLY A 252 94.95 -36.63 29.36
CA GLY A 252 93.71 -37.18 28.83
C GLY A 252 92.57 -37.18 29.86
N ALA A 253 92.83 -37.62 31.08
CA ALA A 253 91.87 -37.62 32.19
C ALA A 253 91.45 -36.20 32.57
N SER A 254 92.39 -35.24 32.59
CA SER A 254 92.11 -33.82 32.84
C SER A 254 91.24 -33.21 31.73
N ARG A 255 91.50 -33.56 30.46
CA ARG A 255 90.64 -33.15 29.32
C ARG A 255 89.25 -33.77 29.39
N LEU A 256 89.16 -35.05 29.76
CA LEU A 256 87.89 -35.74 29.97
C LEU A 256 87.09 -35.08 31.10
N GLN A 257 87.73 -34.82 32.23
CA GLN A 257 87.12 -34.11 33.36
C GLN A 257 86.57 -32.75 32.92
N ALA A 258 87.38 -31.93 32.23
CA ALA A 258 86.94 -30.64 31.71
C ALA A 258 85.75 -30.78 30.74
N GLY A 259 85.79 -31.74 29.81
CA GLY A 259 84.70 -32.01 28.89
C GLY A 259 83.42 -32.49 29.59
N THR A 260 83.53 -33.35 30.60
CA THR A 260 82.38 -33.80 31.40
C THR A 260 81.79 -32.68 32.26
N ALA A 261 82.61 -31.76 32.78
CA ALA A 261 82.13 -30.58 33.50
C ALA A 261 81.34 -29.64 32.58
N GLN A 262 81.83 -29.42 31.35
CA GLN A 262 81.11 -28.67 30.32
C GLN A 262 79.79 -29.35 29.95
N LEU A 263 79.81 -30.67 29.72
CA LEU A 263 78.60 -31.42 29.35
C LEU A 263 77.58 -31.46 30.49
N ASN A 264 78.02 -31.63 31.74
CA ASN A 264 77.14 -31.59 32.91
C ASN A 264 76.49 -30.20 33.09
N THR A 265 77.27 -29.13 32.85
CA THR A 265 76.73 -27.75 32.83
C THR A 265 75.66 -27.60 31.75
N GLY A 266 75.95 -28.06 30.53
CA GLY A 266 74.98 -28.04 29.42
C GLY A 266 73.73 -28.88 29.69
N ALA A 267 73.88 -30.07 30.28
CA ALA A 267 72.76 -30.94 30.67
C ALA A 267 71.91 -30.30 31.76
N GLY A 268 72.52 -29.65 32.75
CA GLY A 268 71.83 -28.87 33.79
C GLY A 268 71.06 -27.69 33.22
N GLN A 269 71.65 -26.95 32.28
CA GLN A 269 70.95 -25.87 31.56
C GLN A 269 69.76 -26.39 30.74
N LEU A 270 69.93 -27.52 30.04
CA LEU A 270 68.85 -28.17 29.29
C LEU A 270 67.70 -28.63 30.20
N HIS A 271 68.02 -29.25 31.34
CA HIS A 271 67.04 -29.67 32.33
C HIS A 271 66.28 -28.47 32.90
N ALA A 272 66.98 -27.40 33.30
CA ALA A 272 66.34 -26.18 33.78
C ALA A 272 65.43 -25.53 32.71
N GLY A 273 65.87 -25.49 31.45
CA GLY A 273 65.08 -24.96 30.34
C GLY A 273 63.81 -25.76 30.06
N THR A 274 63.91 -27.09 30.07
CA THR A 274 62.77 -27.99 29.81
C THR A 274 61.80 -28.07 30.98
N GLY A 275 62.28 -27.92 32.22
CA GLY A 275 61.44 -27.68 33.39
C GLY A 275 60.61 -26.40 33.27
N LYS A 276 61.22 -25.28 32.84
CA LYS A 276 60.49 -24.03 32.57
C LYS A 276 59.44 -24.18 31.47
N LEU A 277 59.78 -24.90 30.39
CA LEU A 277 58.84 -25.17 29.29
C LEU A 277 57.61 -25.95 29.78
N THR A 278 57.83 -26.99 30.57
CA THR A 278 56.76 -27.82 31.15
C THR A 278 55.84 -26.99 32.05
N ALA A 279 56.40 -26.14 32.92
CA ALA A 279 55.62 -25.23 33.76
C ALA A 279 54.84 -24.19 32.95
N GLY A 280 55.43 -23.69 31.87
CA GLY A 280 54.76 -22.79 30.91
C GLY A 280 53.56 -23.45 30.23
N PHE A 281 53.70 -24.69 29.76
CA PHE A 281 52.60 -25.47 29.19
C PHE A 281 51.48 -25.71 30.19
N ALA A 282 51.79 -26.10 31.42
CA ALA A 282 50.78 -26.26 32.48
C ALA A 282 50.00 -24.97 32.75
N THR A 283 50.70 -23.83 32.81
CA THR A 283 50.08 -22.52 33.00
C THR A 283 49.16 -22.15 31.83
N LEU A 284 49.62 -22.36 30.60
CA LEU A 284 48.85 -22.06 29.40
C LEU A 284 47.62 -22.98 29.28
N ALA A 285 47.77 -24.28 29.53
CA ALA A 285 46.68 -25.24 29.55
C ALA A 285 45.62 -24.86 30.60
N GLY A 286 46.04 -24.45 31.80
CA GLY A 286 45.14 -23.94 32.84
C GLY A 286 44.34 -22.72 32.39
N LYS A 287 45.00 -21.74 31.74
CA LYS A 287 44.32 -20.55 31.19
C LYS A 287 43.38 -20.89 30.04
N LEU A 288 43.75 -21.81 29.15
CA LEU A 288 42.90 -22.25 28.04
C LEU A 288 41.63 -22.97 28.54
N ASN A 289 41.78 -23.78 29.59
CA ASN A 289 40.73 -24.65 30.13
C ASN A 289 39.97 -24.06 31.32
N SER A 290 40.21 -22.81 31.72
CA SER A 290 39.49 -22.20 32.83
C SER A 290 37.97 -22.32 32.60
N ARG A 291 37.29 -22.93 33.57
CA ARG A 291 35.83 -23.12 33.58
C ARG A 291 35.11 -22.08 34.43
N ASP A 292 35.83 -21.09 34.96
CA ASP A 292 35.24 -19.98 35.72
C ASP A 292 34.38 -19.11 34.79
N PRO A 293 33.07 -18.98 35.03
CA PRO A 293 32.20 -18.10 34.24
C PRO A 293 32.60 -16.63 34.28
N ASN A 294 33.28 -16.18 35.34
CA ASN A 294 33.73 -14.79 35.51
C ASN A 294 35.12 -14.55 34.91
N SER A 295 35.84 -15.60 34.55
CA SER A 295 37.15 -15.54 33.90
C SER A 295 37.34 -16.78 33.01
N PRO A 296 36.50 -16.91 31.95
CA PRO A 296 36.48 -18.11 31.14
C PRO A 296 37.78 -18.25 30.36
N GLY A 297 38.26 -19.48 30.27
CA GLY A 297 39.32 -19.85 29.35
C GLY A 297 38.83 -19.79 27.92
N VAL A 298 39.74 -19.90 26.96
CA VAL A 298 39.39 -19.85 25.53
C VAL A 298 38.39 -20.95 25.16
N VAL A 299 38.49 -22.14 25.75
CA VAL A 299 37.55 -23.24 25.49
C VAL A 299 36.13 -22.88 25.92
N LEU A 300 35.93 -22.50 27.19
CA LEU A 300 34.60 -22.12 27.68
C LEU A 300 34.08 -20.85 26.97
N GLY A 301 34.93 -19.85 26.74
CA GLY A 301 34.55 -18.62 26.05
C GLY A 301 34.06 -18.87 24.61
N THR A 302 34.70 -19.80 23.90
CA THR A 302 34.30 -20.17 22.53
C THR A 302 33.05 -21.05 22.51
N GLU A 303 32.86 -21.94 23.48
CA GLU A 303 31.59 -22.67 23.68
C GLU A 303 30.41 -21.70 23.92
N LEU A 304 30.60 -20.69 24.77
CA LEU A 304 29.57 -19.67 25.04
C LEU A 304 29.29 -18.82 23.80
N LEU A 305 30.32 -18.43 23.06
CA LEU A 305 30.17 -17.69 21.80
C LEU A 305 29.37 -18.51 20.78
N ALA A 306 29.73 -19.78 20.57
CA ALA A 306 29.03 -20.70 19.69
C ALA A 306 27.55 -20.89 20.08
N ALA A 307 27.26 -21.03 21.38
CA ALA A 307 25.90 -21.11 21.86
C ALA A 307 25.11 -19.81 21.61
N GLY A 308 25.76 -18.66 21.76
CA GLY A 308 25.19 -17.35 21.46
C GLY A 308 24.87 -17.17 19.98
N THR A 309 25.81 -17.50 19.09
CA THR A 309 25.63 -17.40 17.63
C THR A 309 24.56 -18.35 17.12
N ALA A 310 24.46 -19.55 17.69
CA ALA A 310 23.38 -20.49 17.39
C ALA A 310 22.00 -19.92 17.71
N LYS A 311 21.83 -19.22 18.84
CA LYS A 311 20.57 -18.54 19.19
C LYS A 311 20.23 -17.41 18.22
N ILE A 312 21.23 -16.61 17.81
CA ILE A 312 21.04 -15.54 16.81
C ILE A 312 20.58 -16.14 15.48
N ARG A 313 21.19 -17.25 15.05
CA ARG A 313 20.79 -17.98 13.84
C ARG A 313 19.34 -18.46 13.90
N VAL A 314 18.90 -19.03 15.02
CA VAL A 314 17.49 -19.41 15.22
C VAL A 314 16.57 -18.17 15.13
N GLY A 315 16.94 -17.04 15.72
CA GLY A 315 16.16 -15.80 15.57
C GLY A 315 16.10 -15.29 14.12
N MET A 316 17.11 -15.59 13.32
CA MET A 316 17.21 -15.16 11.93
C MET A 316 16.42 -16.07 10.96
N ASP A 317 16.61 -17.39 11.08
CA ASP A 317 15.97 -18.39 10.22
C ASP A 317 14.54 -18.75 10.67
N GLY A 318 14.27 -18.54 11.96
CA GLY A 318 13.07 -18.97 12.65
C GLY A 318 13.25 -20.31 13.35
N VAL A 319 12.26 -20.67 14.16
CA VAL A 319 12.20 -22.00 14.79
C VAL A 319 11.71 -22.99 13.72
N PRO A 320 12.46 -24.06 13.42
CA PRO A 320 12.06 -25.04 12.40
C PRO A 320 10.70 -25.65 12.73
N GLY A 321 9.79 -25.65 11.74
CA GLY A 321 8.43 -26.19 11.89
C GLY A 321 7.44 -25.30 12.64
N ASP A 322 7.87 -24.13 13.14
CA ASP A 322 7.02 -23.23 13.90
C ASP A 322 6.63 -21.99 13.07
N PRO A 323 5.36 -21.87 12.64
CA PRO A 323 4.90 -20.71 11.87
C PRO A 323 4.74 -19.43 12.71
N GLU A 324 4.64 -19.52 14.04
CA GLU A 324 4.54 -18.38 14.95
C GLU A 324 5.91 -17.69 15.14
N HIS A 325 7.00 -18.43 14.93
CA HIS A 325 8.37 -17.94 15.02
C HIS A 325 9.13 -18.05 13.69
N PRO A 326 8.73 -17.30 12.65
CA PRO A 326 9.24 -17.48 11.28
C PRO A 326 10.66 -16.92 11.06
N GLY A 327 11.23 -16.21 12.04
CA GLY A 327 12.54 -15.59 11.94
C GLY A 327 12.57 -14.29 11.13
N LEU A 328 13.67 -13.55 11.25
CA LEU A 328 13.86 -12.25 10.60
C LEU A 328 13.81 -12.34 9.06
N LEU A 329 14.34 -13.40 8.46
CA LEU A 329 14.35 -13.59 7.00
C LEU A 329 12.93 -13.65 6.43
N LYS A 330 12.04 -14.44 7.04
CA LYS A 330 10.64 -14.52 6.60
C LYS A 330 9.84 -13.27 6.99
N ALA A 331 10.13 -12.67 8.15
CA ALA A 331 9.45 -11.45 8.58
C ALA A 331 9.69 -10.29 7.60
N THR A 332 10.93 -10.11 7.15
CA THR A 332 11.27 -9.07 6.15
C THR A 332 10.65 -9.36 4.78
N ALA A 333 10.57 -10.63 4.36
CA ALA A 333 9.84 -11.00 3.14
C ALA A 333 8.33 -10.69 3.23
N ARG A 334 7.69 -11.03 4.36
CA ARG A 334 6.27 -10.71 4.62
C ARG A 334 6.02 -9.19 4.64
N MET A 335 6.95 -8.42 5.19
CA MET A 335 6.89 -6.96 5.17
C MET A 335 6.94 -6.43 3.72
N THR A 336 7.84 -6.94 2.88
CA THR A 336 7.89 -6.58 1.46
C THR A 336 6.58 -6.90 0.74
N ASP A 337 6.00 -8.09 0.96
CA ASP A 337 4.69 -8.45 0.40
C ASP A 337 3.58 -7.50 0.87
N GLY A 338 3.48 -7.28 2.19
CA GLY A 338 2.48 -6.39 2.78
C GLY A 338 2.56 -4.95 2.26
N THR A 339 3.77 -4.41 2.11
CA THR A 339 3.99 -3.07 1.56
C THR A 339 3.71 -2.98 0.06
N SER A 340 3.96 -4.06 -0.69
CA SER A 340 3.61 -4.16 -2.11
C SER A 340 2.09 -4.19 -2.30
N ARG A 341 1.38 -4.94 -1.46
CA ARG A 341 -0.09 -4.96 -1.42
C ARG A 341 -0.67 -3.61 -1.02
N LEU A 342 -0.06 -2.93 -0.04
CA LEU A 342 -0.46 -1.56 0.32
C LEU A 342 -0.27 -0.61 -0.86
N ALA A 343 0.88 -0.63 -1.54
CA ALA A 343 1.13 0.20 -2.71
C ALA A 343 0.11 -0.07 -3.83
N GLY A 344 -0.16 -1.34 -4.14
CA GLY A 344 -1.18 -1.74 -5.10
C GLY A 344 -2.59 -1.27 -4.72
N GLY A 345 -2.97 -1.38 -3.44
CA GLY A 345 -4.24 -0.88 -2.93
C GLY A 345 -4.38 0.63 -3.02
N THR A 346 -3.29 1.38 -2.74
CA THR A 346 -3.30 2.84 -2.88
C THR A 346 -3.36 3.30 -4.33
N LEU A 347 -2.75 2.54 -5.24
CA LEU A 347 -2.87 2.79 -6.68
C LEU A 347 -4.32 2.57 -7.13
N ALA A 348 -4.94 1.45 -6.73
CA ALA A 348 -6.34 1.17 -7.04
C ALA A 348 -7.29 2.24 -6.49
N LEU A 349 -7.04 2.74 -5.28
CA LEU A 349 -7.79 3.87 -4.70
C LEU A 349 -7.64 5.14 -5.56
N ASN A 350 -6.41 5.47 -5.97
CA ASN A 350 -6.13 6.63 -6.80
C ASN A 350 -6.84 6.51 -8.16
N THR A 351 -6.77 5.33 -8.80
CA THR A 351 -7.51 5.02 -10.03
C THR A 351 -9.03 5.10 -9.83
N GLY A 352 -9.58 4.67 -8.70
CA GLY A 352 -11.02 4.83 -8.42
C GLY A 352 -11.46 6.29 -8.27
N ILE A 353 -10.58 7.16 -7.77
CA ILE A 353 -10.86 8.59 -7.61
C ILE A 353 -10.74 9.34 -8.94
N ALA A 354 -9.61 9.18 -9.63
CA ALA A 354 -9.31 9.87 -10.87
C ALA A 354 -10.04 9.25 -12.08
N GLY A 355 -10.31 7.96 -12.01
CA GLY A 355 -10.73 7.13 -13.13
C GLY A 355 -9.54 6.61 -13.92
N ASP A 356 -9.80 5.64 -14.78
CA ASP A 356 -8.82 5.16 -15.74
C ASP A 356 -9.05 5.89 -17.09
N PRO A 357 -8.04 6.61 -17.63
CA PRO A 357 -8.14 7.19 -18.97
C PRO A 357 -8.26 6.13 -20.08
N ALA A 358 -7.72 4.93 -19.85
CA ALA A 358 -7.72 3.83 -20.81
C ALA A 358 -8.99 2.96 -20.75
N ASP A 359 -9.74 3.01 -19.64
CA ASP A 359 -11.04 2.33 -19.50
C ASP A 359 -12.19 3.35 -19.29
N PRO A 360 -12.93 3.69 -20.35
CA PRO A 360 -14.10 4.56 -20.26
C PRO A 360 -15.20 4.07 -19.31
N SER A 361 -15.23 2.77 -19.02
CA SER A 361 -16.18 2.16 -18.07
C SER A 361 -15.84 2.52 -16.62
N ASN A 362 -14.62 2.98 -16.36
CA ASN A 362 -14.17 3.49 -15.08
C ASN A 362 -13.86 5.01 -15.16
N PRO A 363 -14.90 5.86 -15.21
CA PRO A 363 -14.71 7.30 -15.26
C PRO A 363 -14.12 7.86 -13.95
N GLY A 364 -14.18 7.10 -12.85
CA GLY A 364 -13.76 7.55 -11.53
C GLY A 364 -14.74 8.54 -10.89
N LEU A 365 -14.53 8.78 -9.60
CA LEU A 365 -15.41 9.60 -8.78
C LEU A 365 -15.45 11.08 -9.22
N LEU A 366 -14.33 11.61 -9.70
CA LEU A 366 -14.24 12.99 -10.20
C LEU A 366 -15.12 13.23 -11.43
N ARG A 367 -15.01 12.38 -12.46
CA ARG A 367 -15.84 12.51 -13.66
C ARG A 367 -17.29 12.15 -13.36
N GLY A 368 -17.56 11.14 -12.51
CA GLY A 368 -18.91 10.77 -12.11
C GLY A 368 -19.66 11.89 -11.39
N SER A 369 -19.03 12.56 -10.42
CA SER A 369 -19.64 13.70 -9.72
C SER A 369 -19.88 14.91 -10.65
N THR A 370 -18.99 15.13 -11.61
CA THR A 370 -19.14 16.17 -12.65
C THR A 370 -20.33 15.85 -13.58
N ALA A 371 -20.45 14.59 -14.02
CA ALA A 371 -21.56 14.15 -14.85
C ALA A 371 -22.92 14.29 -14.13
N LEU A 372 -22.97 13.96 -12.83
CA LEU A 372 -24.17 14.14 -12.01
C LEU A 372 -24.58 15.62 -11.89
N ALA A 373 -23.63 16.52 -11.64
CA ALA A 373 -23.91 17.96 -11.58
C ALA A 373 -24.46 18.48 -12.93
N ASN A 374 -23.83 18.09 -14.04
CA ASN A 374 -24.27 18.47 -15.37
C ASN A 374 -25.68 17.93 -15.69
N GLY A 375 -25.96 16.68 -15.35
CA GLY A 375 -27.29 16.08 -15.53
C GLY A 375 -28.37 16.77 -14.69
N ALA A 376 -28.06 17.12 -13.44
CA ALA A 376 -28.97 17.87 -12.57
C ALA A 376 -29.25 19.28 -13.12
N SER A 377 -28.23 19.96 -13.65
CA SER A 377 -28.39 21.26 -14.32
C SER A 377 -29.27 21.16 -15.57
N GLN A 378 -29.09 20.11 -16.39
CA GLN A 378 -29.95 19.86 -17.55
C GLN A 378 -31.41 19.58 -17.15
N LEU A 379 -31.63 18.79 -16.09
CA LEU A 379 -32.96 18.52 -15.56
C LEU A 379 -33.65 19.80 -15.07
N SER A 380 -32.93 20.65 -14.35
CA SER A 380 -33.42 21.98 -13.94
C SER A 380 -33.83 22.83 -15.15
N ALA A 381 -32.95 22.93 -16.16
CA ALA A 381 -33.27 23.66 -17.39
C ALA A 381 -34.51 23.12 -18.10
N GLY A 382 -34.69 21.80 -18.12
CA GLY A 382 -35.89 21.13 -18.65
C GLY A 382 -37.16 21.46 -17.86
N ASN A 383 -37.10 21.42 -16.53
CA ASN A 383 -38.22 21.74 -15.65
C ASN A 383 -38.62 23.22 -15.75
N THR A 384 -37.65 24.12 -15.88
CA THR A 384 -37.90 25.55 -16.15
C THR A 384 -38.68 25.75 -17.46
N LYS A 385 -38.30 25.02 -18.52
CA LYS A 385 -39.04 25.04 -19.80
C LYS A 385 -40.46 24.48 -19.64
N LEU A 386 -40.62 23.37 -18.91
CA LEU A 386 -41.93 22.77 -18.65
C LEU A 386 -42.86 23.71 -17.88
N ALA A 387 -42.35 24.35 -16.81
CA ALA A 387 -43.10 25.34 -16.04
C ALA A 387 -43.54 26.53 -16.91
N SER A 388 -42.64 27.03 -17.76
CA SER A 388 -42.92 28.13 -18.68
C SER A 388 -44.01 27.76 -19.70
N GLY A 389 -43.88 26.59 -20.35
CA GLY A 389 -44.87 26.08 -21.29
C GLY A 389 -46.24 25.83 -20.64
N SER A 390 -46.25 25.30 -19.41
CA SER A 390 -47.48 25.08 -18.65
C SER A 390 -48.17 26.39 -18.25
N THR A 391 -47.39 27.43 -17.93
CA THR A 391 -47.92 28.77 -17.65
C THR A 391 -48.56 29.38 -18.91
N LEU A 392 -47.93 29.21 -20.07
CA LEU A 392 -48.50 29.62 -21.37
C LEU A 392 -49.80 28.87 -21.68
N LEU A 393 -49.84 27.55 -21.45
CA LEU A 393 -51.04 26.75 -21.64
C LEU A 393 -52.18 27.19 -20.71
N SER A 394 -51.88 27.43 -19.43
CA SER A 394 -52.83 27.95 -18.45
C SER A 394 -53.40 29.30 -18.88
N THR A 395 -52.53 30.21 -19.34
CA THR A 395 -52.92 31.53 -19.84
C THR A 395 -53.82 31.42 -21.08
N GLY A 396 -53.46 30.55 -22.04
CA GLY A 396 -54.25 30.30 -23.25
C GLY A 396 -55.61 29.69 -22.96
N ALA A 397 -55.65 28.70 -22.05
CA ALA A 397 -56.89 28.08 -21.60
C ALA A 397 -57.81 29.08 -20.87
N GLY A 398 -57.25 29.99 -20.07
CA GLY A 398 -58.00 31.12 -19.50
C GLY A 398 -58.65 32.00 -20.57
N LYS A 399 -57.89 32.41 -21.59
CA LYS A 399 -58.43 33.20 -22.71
C LYS A 399 -59.54 32.46 -23.48
N LEU A 400 -59.40 31.14 -23.66
CA LEU A 400 -60.43 30.31 -24.30
C LEU A 400 -61.70 30.24 -23.44
N ALA A 401 -61.56 30.08 -22.12
CA ALA A 401 -62.69 30.09 -21.19
C ALA A 401 -63.45 31.42 -21.24
N ASP A 402 -62.72 32.55 -21.23
CA ASP A 402 -63.27 33.90 -21.32
C ASP A 402 -63.98 34.13 -22.66
N GLY A 403 -63.38 33.69 -23.78
CA GLY A 403 -63.98 33.77 -25.11
C GLY A 403 -65.28 32.98 -25.20
N ASN A 404 -65.30 31.76 -24.67
CA ASN A 404 -66.50 30.92 -24.66
C ASN A 404 -67.59 31.46 -23.74
N ALA A 405 -67.22 32.09 -22.61
CA ALA A 405 -68.17 32.79 -21.75
C ALA A 405 -68.85 33.95 -22.50
N ARG A 406 -68.08 34.72 -23.29
CA ARG A 406 -68.63 35.78 -24.15
C ARG A 406 -69.55 35.24 -25.26
N ILE A 407 -69.23 34.08 -25.83
CA ILE A 407 -70.12 33.40 -26.81
C ILE A 407 -71.42 32.97 -26.12
N ALA A 408 -71.34 32.36 -24.94
CA ALA A 408 -72.49 31.95 -24.16
C ALA A 408 -73.39 33.17 -23.82
N GLU A 409 -72.79 34.29 -23.41
CA GLU A 409 -73.51 35.53 -23.13
C GLU A 409 -74.19 36.09 -24.39
N GLY A 410 -73.47 36.24 -25.49
CA GLY A 410 -74.03 36.73 -26.75
C GLY A 410 -75.10 35.83 -27.38
N THR A 411 -75.01 34.52 -27.17
CA THR A 411 -76.04 33.57 -27.64
C THR A 411 -77.24 33.53 -26.69
N GLY A 412 -77.04 33.80 -25.40
CA GLY A 412 -78.11 34.05 -24.43
C GLY A 412 -78.90 35.31 -24.76
N THR A 413 -78.22 36.40 -25.16
CA THR A 413 -78.91 37.62 -25.62
C THR A 413 -79.64 37.40 -26.94
N LEU A 414 -79.05 36.67 -27.90
CA LEU A 414 -79.72 36.29 -29.15
C LEU A 414 -80.97 35.43 -28.90
N HIS A 415 -80.86 34.40 -28.05
CA HIS A 415 -81.98 33.55 -27.64
C HIS A 415 -83.11 34.37 -27.01
N SER A 416 -82.78 35.22 -26.04
CA SER A 416 -83.76 36.08 -25.36
C SER A 416 -84.43 37.06 -26.32
N SER A 417 -83.65 37.64 -27.24
CA SER A 417 -84.15 38.57 -28.26
C SER A 417 -85.08 37.85 -29.24
N ALA A 418 -84.69 36.69 -29.77
CA ALA A 418 -85.52 35.87 -30.67
C ALA A 418 -86.82 35.38 -30.00
N ALA A 419 -86.76 35.04 -28.70
CA ALA A 419 -87.93 34.68 -27.90
C ALA A 419 -88.85 35.88 -27.63
N ALA A 420 -88.30 37.09 -27.48
CA ALA A 420 -89.09 38.31 -27.29
C ALA A 420 -89.90 38.71 -28.53
N VAL A 421 -89.40 38.42 -29.73
CA VAL A 421 -90.11 38.70 -31.00
C VAL A 421 -91.06 37.57 -31.42
N SER A 422 -91.22 36.52 -30.61
CA SER A 422 -92.12 35.40 -30.93
C SER A 422 -93.60 35.84 -30.91
N PRO A 423 -94.48 35.33 -31.81
CA PRO A 423 -95.87 35.78 -31.93
C PRO A 423 -96.68 35.71 -30.64
N SER A 424 -96.42 34.72 -29.79
CA SER A 424 -97.08 34.53 -28.49
C SER A 424 -96.81 35.68 -27.50
N ASN A 425 -95.67 36.37 -27.61
CA ASN A 425 -95.31 37.53 -26.79
C ASN A 425 -95.62 38.86 -27.49
N MET A 426 -95.58 38.91 -28.83
CA MET A 426 -96.04 40.08 -29.59
C MET A 426 -97.54 40.34 -29.42
N ILE A 427 -98.37 39.32 -29.12
CA ILE A 427 -99.79 39.50 -28.81
C ILE A 427 -100.00 40.24 -27.46
N LYS A 428 -98.99 40.28 -26.59
CA LYS A 428 -99.02 41.03 -25.31
C LYS A 428 -98.44 42.44 -25.42
N ALA A 429 -97.65 42.73 -26.45
CA ALA A 429 -97.16 44.08 -26.73
C ALA A 429 -98.20 44.84 -27.55
N ASP A 430 -98.45 46.11 -27.20
CA ASP A 430 -99.49 46.94 -27.83
C ASP A 430 -99.45 46.85 -29.37
N VAL A 431 -100.61 46.54 -29.95
CA VAL A 431 -100.85 46.34 -31.40
C VAL A 431 -100.32 47.50 -32.26
N ALA A 432 -100.15 48.69 -31.67
CA ALA A 432 -99.57 49.87 -32.30
C ALA A 432 -98.10 49.70 -32.75
N VAL A 433 -97.28 48.93 -32.02
CA VAL A 433 -95.86 48.75 -32.35
C VAL A 433 -95.67 47.71 -33.45
N ALA A 434 -96.52 46.68 -33.49
CA ALA A 434 -96.46 45.62 -34.50
C ALA A 434 -96.78 46.13 -35.92
N LEU A 435 -97.69 47.10 -36.06
CA LEU A 435 -97.99 47.74 -37.34
C LEU A 435 -96.90 48.72 -37.80
N GLY A 436 -96.22 49.40 -36.87
CA GLY A 436 -95.12 50.33 -37.19
C GLY A 436 -93.88 49.63 -37.76
N LEU A 437 -93.57 48.42 -37.29
CA LEU A 437 -92.42 47.64 -37.76
C LEU A 437 -92.62 47.05 -39.16
N VAL A 438 -93.84 46.62 -39.50
CA VAL A 438 -94.17 46.14 -40.85
C VAL A 438 -94.11 47.29 -41.87
N ALA A 439 -94.52 48.50 -41.47
CA ALA A 439 -94.41 49.70 -42.30
C ALA A 439 -92.94 50.13 -42.55
N LEU A 440 -92.09 50.03 -41.52
CA LEU A 440 -90.66 50.36 -41.63
C LEU A 440 -89.86 49.34 -42.46
N LEU A 441 -90.18 48.05 -42.34
CA LEU A 441 -89.54 46.99 -43.14
C LEU A 441 -89.97 47.02 -44.62
N GLY A 442 -91.23 47.40 -44.89
CA GLY A 442 -91.72 47.63 -46.25
C GLY A 442 -91.06 48.83 -46.94
N LEU A 443 -90.87 49.95 -46.20
CA LEU A 443 -90.25 51.16 -46.74
C LEU A 443 -88.72 51.03 -46.93
N GLY A 444 -88.03 50.30 -46.05
CA GLY A 444 -86.58 50.05 -46.17
C GLY A 444 -86.22 49.17 -47.39
N ALA A 445 -87.03 48.14 -47.68
CA ALA A 445 -86.81 47.26 -48.83
C ALA A 445 -87.09 47.95 -50.17
N VAL A 446 -88.11 48.84 -50.23
CA VAL A 446 -88.43 49.63 -51.43
C VAL A 446 -87.43 50.78 -51.63
N GLY A 447 -86.95 51.41 -50.55
CA GLY A 447 -85.90 52.44 -50.59
C GLY A 447 -84.54 51.91 -51.06
N ALA A 448 -84.12 50.73 -50.58
CA ALA A 448 -82.89 50.08 -51.03
C ALA A 448 -82.98 49.61 -52.50
N PHE A 449 -84.15 49.13 -52.93
CA PHE A 449 -84.40 48.70 -54.32
C PHE A 449 -84.43 49.89 -55.31
N LEU A 450 -85.02 51.03 -54.93
CA LEU A 450 -85.01 52.26 -55.75
C LEU A 450 -83.63 52.93 -55.78
N ALA A 451 -82.87 52.91 -54.70
CA ALA A 451 -81.49 53.42 -54.65
C ALA A 451 -80.52 52.57 -55.49
N LEU A 452 -80.70 51.24 -55.53
CA LEU A 452 -79.92 50.34 -56.39
C LEU A 452 -80.34 50.43 -57.86
N ARG A 453 -81.62 50.72 -58.16
CA ARG A 453 -82.13 50.91 -59.53
C ARG A 453 -81.69 52.24 -60.15
N ASN A 454 -81.70 53.34 -59.39
CA ASN A 454 -81.21 54.64 -59.90
C ASN A 454 -79.69 54.67 -60.12
N ARG A 455 -78.91 53.87 -59.36
CA ARG A 455 -77.46 53.73 -59.61
C ARG A 455 -77.11 52.94 -60.88
N ARG A 456 -77.99 52.05 -61.37
CA ARG A 456 -77.76 51.34 -62.64
C ARG A 456 -78.12 52.16 -63.89
N LEU A 457 -79.08 53.08 -63.80
CA LEU A 457 -79.50 53.89 -64.95
C LEU A 457 -78.63 55.14 -65.22
N VAL A 458 -77.74 55.52 -64.30
CA VAL A 458 -76.76 56.61 -64.52
C VAL A 458 -75.44 56.10 -65.13
N GLN A 459 -75.24 54.78 -65.27
CA GLN A 459 -74.03 54.20 -65.88
C GLN A 459 -74.22 53.69 -67.32
N GLU A 460 -75.38 53.93 -67.97
CA GLU A 460 -75.59 53.61 -69.40
C GLU A 460 -75.70 54.84 -70.32
N THR A 461 -75.56 56.07 -69.81
CA THR A 461 -75.36 57.28 -70.63
C THR A 461 -74.43 58.29 -69.95
N ALA A 462 -73.14 57.96 -69.85
CA ALA A 462 -71.98 58.87 -69.77
C ALA A 462 -70.68 58.04 -69.79
#